data_AF-A0A934A3N3-F1
#
_entry.id   AF-A0A934A3N3-F1
#
_cell.length_a   1.000
_cell.length_b   1.000
_cell.length_c   1.000
_cell.angle_alpha   90.00
_cell.angle_beta   90.00
_cell.angle_gamma   90.00
#
_symmetry.space_group_name_H-M   'P 1'
#
loop_
_entity.id
_entity.type
_entity.pdbx_description
1 polymer ?
#
loop_
_entity_poly.entity_id
_entity_poly.type
_entity_poly.pdbx_seq_one_letter_code
_entity_poly.pdbx_strand_id
1 'polypeptide(L)' 'MAKDILFDVKAREAILRGVNTLADAVKVTLGPKGRNVVIEKSFGSPTITTDGV' A
#
# COMPACT_ATOMS: atom_id res chain seq x y z
N MET A 1 20.19 1.22 -19.13
CA MET A 1 19.90 1.56 -17.71
C MET A 1 20.67 0.59 -16.84
N ALA A 2 21.47 1.06 -15.89
CA ALA A 2 22.21 0.19 -14.97
C ALA A 2 21.31 -0.35 -13.85
N LYS A 3 21.66 -1.50 -13.28
CA LYS A 3 20.93 -2.09 -12.15
C LYS A 3 21.44 -1.47 -10.84
N ASP A 4 20.51 -1.19 -9.92
CA ASP A 4 20.84 -0.86 -8.55
C ASP A 4 20.79 -2.15 -7.71
N ILE A 5 21.85 -2.40 -6.93
CA ILE A 5 22.00 -3.64 -6.16
C ILE A 5 22.28 -3.26 -4.70
N LEU A 6 21.26 -3.44 -3.85
CA LEU A 6 21.32 -3.15 -2.42
C LEU A 6 21.51 -4.43 -1.61
N PHE A 7 22.27 -4.35 -0.53
CA PHE A 7 22.57 -5.48 0.35
C PHE A 7 22.16 -5.20 1.81
N ASP A 8 22.14 -6.26 2.61
CA ASP A 8 21.96 -6.26 4.06
C ASP A 8 20.80 -5.39 4.57
N VAL A 9 21.09 -4.51 5.52
CA VAL A 9 20.11 -3.71 6.25
C VAL A 9 19.40 -2.75 5.29
N LYS A 10 20.11 -2.12 4.36
CA LYS A 10 19.52 -1.17 3.41
C LYS A 10 18.46 -1.84 2.52
N ALA A 11 18.72 -3.05 2.07
CA ALA A 11 17.75 -3.82 1.30
C ALA A 11 16.52 -4.19 2.15
N ARG A 12 16.72 -4.67 3.37
CA ARG A 12 15.64 -5.04 4.29
C ARG A 12 14.77 -3.85 4.69
N GLU A 13 15.36 -2.69 4.96
CA GLU A 13 14.63 -1.47 5.28
C GLU A 13 13.79 -0.97 4.11
N ALA A 14 14.30 -1.07 2.87
CA ALA A 14 13.54 -0.70 1.69
C ALA A 14 12.30 -1.60 1.52
N ILE A 15 12.45 -2.91 1.72
CA ILE A 15 11.35 -3.87 1.67
C ILE A 15 10.35 -3.58 2.80
N LEU A 16 10.83 -3.40 4.04
CA LEU A 16 9.98 -3.12 5.20
C LEU A 16 9.12 -1.87 4.99
N ARG A 17 9.69 -0.80 4.43
CA ARG A 17 8.93 0.40 4.08
C ARG A 17 7.80 0.10 3.11
N GLY A 18 8.07 -0.65 2.04
CA GLY A 18 7.05 -1.04 1.06
C GLY A 18 5.93 -1.91 1.67
N VAL A 19 6.31 -2.88 2.51
CA VAL A 19 5.36 -3.73 3.22
C VAL A 19 4.48 -2.91 4.17
N ASN A 20 5.07 -1.99 4.93
CA ASN A 20 4.32 -1.13 5.84
C ASN A 20 3.33 -0.23 5.08
N THR A 21 3.75 0.38 3.95
CA THR A 21 2.84 1.17 3.12
C THR A 21 1.62 0.35 2.66
N LEU A 22 1.84 -0.88 2.18
CA LEU A 22 0.75 -1.75 1.76
C LEU A 22 -0.14 -2.16 2.93
N ALA A 23 0.46 -2.64 4.02
CA ALA A 23 -0.26 -3.13 5.19
C ALA A 23 -1.07 -2.01 5.86
N ASP A 24 -0.52 -0.81 5.97
CA ASP A 24 -1.20 0.34 6.57
C ASP A 24 -2.41 0.79 5.75
N ALA A 25 -2.33 0.71 4.41
CA ALA A 25 -3.44 1.02 3.52
C ALA A 25 -4.55 -0.03 3.57
N VAL A 26 -4.22 -1.31 3.71
CA VAL A 26 -5.21 -2.41 3.72
C VAL A 26 -5.81 -2.61 5.10
N LYS A 27 -5.02 -2.57 6.18
CA LYS A 27 -5.49 -2.95 7.53
C LYS A 27 -6.64 -2.08 8.04
N VAL A 28 -6.78 -0.85 7.53
CA VAL A 28 -7.86 0.05 7.94
C VAL A 28 -9.24 -0.44 7.48
N THR A 29 -9.31 -1.31 6.48
CA THR A 29 -10.58 -1.84 5.95
C THR A 29 -11.10 -3.06 6.73
N LEU A 30 -10.31 -3.60 7.66
CA LEU A 30 -10.62 -4.87 8.32
C LEU A 30 -11.73 -4.75 9.38
N GLY A 31 -12.61 -5.75 9.37
CA GLY A 31 -13.63 -5.96 10.38
C GLY A 31 -14.90 -5.11 10.19
N PRO A 32 -15.91 -5.31 11.04
CA PRO A 32 -17.23 -4.68 10.90
C PRO A 32 -17.23 -3.16 11.11
N LYS A 33 -16.11 -2.58 11.59
CA LYS A 33 -15.90 -1.14 11.75
C LYS A 33 -14.71 -0.64 10.91
N GLY A 34 -14.40 -1.34 9.82
CA GLY A 34 -13.42 -0.90 8.84
C GLY A 34 -13.74 0.48 8.28
N ARG A 35 -12.71 1.21 7.86
CA ARG A 35 -12.81 2.53 7.23
C ARG A 35 -12.68 2.41 5.72
N ASN A 36 -13.24 3.40 5.04
CA ASN A 36 -13.15 3.52 3.60
C ASN A 36 -11.75 3.95 3.18
N VAL A 37 -11.28 3.36 2.08
CA VAL A 37 -10.11 3.80 1.33
C VAL A 37 -10.58 4.41 0.01
N VAL A 38 -9.93 5.49 -0.41
CA VAL A 38 -10.22 6.19 -1.67
C VAL A 38 -9.13 5.88 -2.68
N ILE A 39 -9.51 5.36 -3.84
CA ILE A 39 -8.62 5.02 -4.94
C ILE A 39 -8.88 5.99 -6.09
N GLU A 40 -7.84 6.71 -6.49
CA GLU A 40 -7.88 7.61 -7.64
C GLU A 40 -8.21 6.86 -8.93
N LYS A 41 -8.98 7.50 -9.80
CA LYS A 41 -9.26 7.05 -11.16
C LYS A 41 -8.79 8.12 -12.13
N SER A 42 -8.17 7.72 -13.23
CA SER A 42 -7.68 8.66 -14.26
C SER A 42 -8.80 9.50 -14.89
N PHE A 43 -10.05 9.02 -14.85
CA PHE A 43 -11.22 9.76 -15.32
C PHE A 43 -12.42 9.47 -14.41
N GLY A 44 -13.30 10.47 -14.25
CA GLY A 44 -14.51 10.38 -13.44
C GLY A 44 -14.27 10.50 -11.94
N SER A 45 -15.22 10.02 -11.14
CA SER A 45 -15.13 10.07 -9.67
C SER A 45 -14.24 8.95 -9.11
N PRO A 46 -13.56 9.17 -7.97
CA PRO A 46 -12.72 8.16 -7.34
C PRO A 46 -13.53 6.97 -6.83
N THR A 47 -12.87 5.83 -6.62
CA THR A 47 -13.49 4.64 -6.03
C THR A 47 -13.38 4.71 -4.51
N ILE A 48 -14.46 4.50 -3.79
CA ILE A 48 -14.48 4.40 -2.33
C ILE A 48 -14.77 2.94 -1.98
N THR A 49 -13.89 2.27 -1.24
CA THR A 49 -14.02 0.84 -0.93
C THR A 49 -13.66 0.50 0.52
N THR A 50 -14.22 -0.60 1.02
CA THR A 50 -13.81 -1.31 2.25
C THR A 50 -13.26 -2.70 1.94
N ASP A 51 -13.09 -3.02 0.65
CA ASP A 51 -12.40 -4.22 0.23
C ASP A 51 -10.89 -4.04 0.42
N GLY A 52 -10.24 -5.06 1.00
CA GLY A 52 -8.79 -5.11 1.17
C GLY A 52 -8.06 -5.70 -0.04
N VAL A 53 -8.81 -6.21 -1.02
CA VAL A 53 -8.34 -6.79 -2.30
C VAL A 53 -8.83 -5.94 -3.46
#